data_AF-A0A7S1F2A7-F1
#
_entry.id   AF-A0A7S1F2A7-F1
#
_cell.length_a   1.000
_cell.length_b   1.000
_cell.length_c   1.000
_cell.angle_alpha   90.00
_cell.angle_beta   90.00
_cell.angle_gamma   90.00
#
_symmetry.space_group_name_H-M   'P 1'
#
loop_
_entity.id
_entity.type
_entity.pdbx_description
1 polymer ?
#
loop_
_entity_poly.entity_id
_entity_poly.type
_entity_poly.pdbx_seq_one_letter_code
_entity_poly.pdbx_strand_id
1 'polypeptide(L)'
;LSTPPLFWLKVAGLLGLHSEIKGIIFLSGALGNCVTLMETYFGCYLLESQTLKGKNYIGFTVDPRRRIRQHNGEIPAGAWKTKKGRPWTMVLCIFGFPNKIAALQFEYAWQHPAVCRRVRGPAAHLGFVQRTARGRQRVVS
;
A
#
# COMPACT_ATOMS: atom_id res chain seq x y z
N LEU A 1 -8.79 14.90 -0.80
CA LEU A 1 -8.90 14.43 0.60
C LEU A 1 -7.68 13.58 0.92
N SER A 2 -6.71 14.13 1.64
CA SER A 2 -5.57 13.39 2.17
C SER A 2 -6.09 12.43 3.25
N THR A 3 -6.22 11.15 2.94
CA THR A 3 -6.64 10.15 3.94
C THR A 3 -5.46 9.83 4.86
N PRO A 4 -5.60 9.96 6.18
CA PRO A 4 -4.48 9.88 7.11
C PRO A 4 -3.91 8.45 7.21
N PRO A 5 -2.59 8.28 7.40
CA PRO A 5 -1.91 6.98 7.49
C PRO A 5 -2.53 5.97 8.48
N LEU A 6 -3.19 6.47 9.54
CA LEU A 6 -3.88 5.68 10.57
C LEU A 6 -5.06 4.85 10.05
N PHE A 7 -5.64 5.25 8.91
CA PHE A 7 -6.73 4.55 8.25
C PHE A 7 -6.30 3.15 7.74
N TRP A 8 -5.07 3.05 7.22
CA TRP A 8 -4.56 1.82 6.60
C TRP A 8 -4.06 0.80 7.63
N LEU A 9 -3.68 1.25 8.84
CA LEU A 9 -3.46 0.38 9.99
C LEU A 9 -4.74 -0.37 10.40
N LYS A 10 -5.90 0.30 10.35
CA LYS A 10 -7.20 -0.34 10.62
C LYS A 10 -7.57 -1.37 9.56
N VAL A 11 -7.26 -1.13 8.28
CA VAL A 11 -7.47 -2.11 7.19
C VAL A 11 -6.56 -3.34 7.36
N ALA A 12 -5.31 -3.15 7.79
CA ALA A 12 -4.41 -4.27 8.11
C ALA A 12 -4.93 -5.13 9.28
N GLY A 13 -5.48 -4.50 10.32
CA GLY A 13 -6.15 -5.21 11.43
C GLY A 13 -7.41 -5.96 11.02
N LEU A 14 -8.24 -5.36 10.14
CA LEU A 14 -9.50 -5.95 9.65
C LEU A 14 -9.31 -7.16 8.72
N LEU A 15 -8.12 -7.34 8.15
CA LEU A 15 -7.76 -8.53 7.36
C LEU A 15 -7.33 -9.73 8.22
N GLY A 16 -7.36 -9.64 9.55
CA GLY A 16 -7.04 -10.76 10.45
C GLY A 16 -5.55 -11.13 10.47
N LEU A 17 -4.66 -10.26 10.00
CA LEU A 17 -3.22 -10.50 9.92
C LEU A 17 -2.46 -10.18 11.22
N HIS A 18 -3.16 -10.14 12.36
CA HIS A 18 -2.56 -9.79 13.66
C HIS A 18 -1.55 -10.84 14.15
N SER A 19 -1.57 -12.06 13.59
CA SER A 19 -0.63 -13.13 13.90
C SER A 19 0.49 -13.33 12.87
N GLU A 20 0.52 -12.57 11.76
CA GLU A 20 1.43 -12.85 10.62
C GLU A 20 2.25 -11.66 10.11
N ILE A 21 1.96 -10.42 10.53
CA ILE A 21 2.77 -9.25 10.15
C ILE A 21 3.93 -9.10 11.15
N LYS A 22 5.15 -9.41 10.72
CA LYS A 22 6.37 -9.28 11.54
C LYS A 22 6.76 -7.81 11.84
N GLY A 23 6.14 -6.83 11.17
CA GLY A 23 6.31 -5.41 11.51
C GLY A 23 5.65 -4.44 10.53
N ILE A 24 5.30 -3.26 11.04
CA ILE A 24 4.91 -2.08 10.25
C ILE A 24 5.96 -1.01 10.54
N ILE A 25 6.71 -0.58 9.52
CA ILE A 25 7.66 0.52 9.68
C ILE A 25 7.02 1.78 9.10
N PHE A 26 6.78 2.77 9.98
CA PHE A 26 6.58 4.15 9.59
C PHE A 26 7.95 4.76 9.32
N LEU A 27 8.25 5.09 8.06
CA LEU A 27 9.51 5.73 7.66
C LEU A 27 9.47 7.23 7.99
N SER A 28 9.27 7.59 9.25
CA SER A 28 9.60 8.92 9.76
C SER A 28 10.90 8.79 10.55
N GLY A 29 12.02 9.06 9.87
CA GLY A 29 13.31 9.37 10.50
C GLY A 29 13.96 8.29 11.38
N ALA A 30 14.52 7.24 10.78
CA ALA A 30 15.78 6.58 11.21
C ALA A 30 16.01 5.33 10.36
N LEU A 31 16.81 5.45 9.30
CA LEU A 31 17.40 4.29 8.62
C LEU A 31 18.63 3.82 9.41
N GLY A 32 18.43 3.37 10.65
CA GLY A 32 19.47 2.79 11.48
C GLY A 32 19.38 1.27 11.49
N ASN A 33 20.07 0.62 10.54
CA ASN A 33 20.58 -0.75 10.62
C ASN A 33 19.68 -1.83 11.28
N CYS A 34 18.63 -2.26 10.58
CA CYS A 34 18.05 -3.58 10.81
C CYS A 34 18.41 -4.48 9.61
N VAL A 35 19.60 -5.09 9.68
CA VAL A 35 19.99 -6.15 8.74
C VAL A 35 19.22 -7.40 9.17
N THR A 36 18.02 -7.61 8.62
CA THR A 36 17.25 -8.84 8.86
C THR A 36 17.85 -9.98 8.03
N LEU A 37 18.44 -10.95 8.73
CA LEU A 37 18.68 -12.32 8.27
C LEU A 37 17.34 -13.05 8.00
N MET A 38 16.56 -12.59 7.02
CA MET A 38 15.42 -13.34 6.48
C MET A 38 15.61 -13.50 4.98
N GLU A 39 15.65 -14.76 4.52
CA GLU A 39 16.09 -15.14 3.17
C GLU A 39 15.18 -14.64 2.03
N THR A 40 14.00 -14.09 2.32
CA THR A 40 13.17 -13.42 1.31
C THR A 40 12.37 -12.27 1.92
N TYR A 41 12.46 -11.08 1.32
CA TYR A 41 11.59 -9.94 1.66
C TYR A 41 10.38 -9.91 0.73
N PHE A 42 9.19 -9.94 1.30
CA PHE A 42 7.94 -9.68 0.58
C PHE A 42 7.23 -8.53 1.29
N GLY A 43 6.94 -7.45 0.56
CA GLY A 43 6.29 -6.28 1.14
C GLY A 43 5.43 -5.50 0.17
N CYS A 44 4.42 -4.85 0.74
CA CYS A 44 3.56 -3.88 0.07
C CYS A 44 3.89 -2.49 0.60
N TYR A 45 3.80 -1.47 -0.25
CA TYR A 45 4.14 -0.11 0.11
C TYR A 45 3.12 0.89 -0.43
N LEU A 46 3.07 2.04 0.24
CA LEU A 46 2.35 3.23 -0.20
C LEU A 46 3.37 4.32 -0.53
N LEU A 47 3.28 4.86 -1.74
CA LEU A 47 3.99 6.06 -2.14
C LEU A 47 3.06 7.26 -2.12
N GLU A 48 3.60 8.40 -1.75
CA GLU A 48 2.97 9.71 -1.90
C GLU A 48 3.85 10.60 -2.78
N SER A 49 3.22 11.33 -3.69
CA SER A 49 3.90 12.31 -4.53
C SER A 49 4.18 13.58 -3.73
N GLN A 50 5.42 14.04 -3.71
CA GLN A 50 5.75 15.33 -3.08
C GLN A 50 5.25 16.52 -3.91
N THR A 51 5.05 16.34 -5.22
CA THR A 51 4.67 17.42 -6.14
C THR A 51 3.18 17.45 -6.44
N LEU A 52 2.49 16.31 -6.42
CA LEU A 52 1.06 16.20 -6.67
C LEU A 52 0.32 15.80 -5.40
N LYS A 53 -0.24 16.79 -4.70
CA LYS A 53 -0.96 16.59 -3.43
C LYS A 53 -2.07 15.54 -3.59
N GLY A 54 -2.09 14.56 -2.68
CA GLY A 54 -3.08 13.48 -2.66
C GLY A 54 -2.93 12.43 -3.76
N LYS A 55 -1.85 12.47 -4.56
CA LYS A 55 -1.51 11.38 -5.47
C LYS A 55 -0.71 10.32 -4.74
N ASN A 56 -1.33 9.15 -4.65
CA ASN A 56 -0.75 7.98 -4.00
C ASN A 56 -0.57 6.83 -4.99
N TYR A 57 0.37 5.94 -4.68
CA TYR A 57 0.59 4.72 -5.44
C TYR A 57 0.83 3.54 -4.48
N ILE A 58 0.09 2.45 -4.66
CA ILE A 58 0.25 1.23 -3.88
C ILE A 58 0.91 0.19 -4.77
N GLY A 59 1.89 -0.54 -4.24
CA GLY A 59 2.50 -1.64 -4.98
C GLY A 59 3.20 -2.66 -4.09
N PHE A 60 3.72 -3.70 -4.74
CA PHE A 60 4.47 -4.79 -4.13
C PHE A 60 5.96 -4.71 -4.51
N THR A 61 6.84 -5.10 -3.59
CA THR A 61 8.29 -5.23 -3.86
C THR A 61 8.95 -6.28 -2.98
N VAL A 62 10.05 -6.84 -3.51
CA VAL A 62 11.02 -7.64 -2.75
C VAL A 62 12.24 -6.83 -2.32
N ASP A 63 12.38 -5.61 -2.86
CA ASP A 63 13.48 -4.69 -2.56
C ASP A 63 12.93 -3.25 -2.57
N PRO A 64 12.60 -2.67 -1.40
CA PRO A 64 12.06 -1.32 -1.30
C PRO A 64 13.02 -0.24 -1.77
N ARG A 65 14.33 -0.40 -1.49
CA ARG A 65 15.38 0.58 -1.85
C ARG A 65 15.54 0.66 -3.36
N ARG A 66 15.59 -0.47 -4.05
CA ARG A 66 15.58 -0.48 -5.52
C ARG A 66 14.27 0.09 -6.07
N ARG A 67 13.13 -0.31 -5.50
CA ARG A 67 11.82 0.08 -6.04
C ARG A 67 11.57 1.59 -5.99
N ILE A 68 11.94 2.28 -4.92
CA ILE A 68 11.74 3.73 -4.82
C ILE A 68 12.56 4.49 -5.89
N ARG A 69 13.80 4.05 -6.14
CA ARG A 69 14.67 4.60 -7.19
C ARG A 69 14.08 4.39 -8.59
N GLN A 70 13.42 3.25 -8.85
CA GLN A 70 12.68 3.02 -10.10
C GLN A 70 11.53 3.99 -10.28
N HIS A 71 10.74 4.23 -9.23
CA HIS A 71 9.62 5.18 -9.29
C HIS A 71 10.10 6.62 -9.50
N ASN A 72 11.22 7.00 -8.86
CA ASN A 72 11.87 8.30 -9.04
C ASN A 72 12.62 8.44 -10.36
N GLY A 73 12.80 7.36 -11.10
CA GLY A 73 13.42 7.39 -12.44
C GLY A 73 14.94 7.42 -12.42
N GLU A 74 15.57 7.16 -11.28
CA GLU A 74 17.02 6.97 -11.17
C GLU A 74 17.48 5.69 -11.87
N ILE A 75 16.59 4.68 -11.91
CA ILE A 75 16.82 3.39 -12.59
C ILE A 75 15.58 2.98 -13.39
N PRO A 76 15.74 2.15 -14.45
CA PRO A 76 14.63 1.76 -15.33
C PRO A 76 13.61 0.82 -14.65
N ALA A 77 12.48 0.61 -15.34
CA ALA A 77 11.35 -0.24 -14.92
C ALA A 77 10.49 0.30 -13.76
N GLY A 78 10.42 1.63 -13.60
CA GLY A 78 9.38 2.28 -12.79
C GLY A 78 7.98 2.14 -13.41
N ALA A 79 6.94 2.10 -12.57
CA ALA A 79 5.57 2.03 -13.04
C ALA A 79 5.21 3.24 -13.92
N TRP A 80 4.48 3.02 -15.02
CA TRP A 80 4.11 4.10 -15.94
C TRP A 80 3.31 5.22 -15.22
N LYS A 81 2.40 4.85 -14.31
CA LYS A 81 1.60 5.79 -13.51
C LYS A 81 2.43 6.72 -12.63
N THR A 82 3.65 6.33 -12.26
CA THR A 82 4.54 7.12 -11.39
C THR A 82 5.58 7.93 -12.16
N LYS A 83 5.52 7.95 -13.51
CA LYS A 83 6.39 8.82 -14.32
C LYS A 83 6.13 10.30 -14.05
N LYS A 84 4.86 10.67 -13.82
CA LYS A 84 4.43 12.01 -13.37
C LYS A 84 4.37 12.01 -11.84
N GLY A 85 4.58 13.17 -11.21
CA GLY A 85 4.50 13.30 -9.74
C GLY A 85 5.75 12.90 -8.97
N ARG A 86 6.91 12.83 -9.64
CA ARG A 86 8.21 12.68 -8.98
C ARG A 86 8.57 13.98 -8.23
N PRO A 87 9.38 13.93 -7.15
CA PRO A 87 9.81 12.71 -6.47
C PRO A 87 8.67 12.09 -5.64
N TRP A 88 8.70 10.77 -5.56
CA TRP A 88 7.84 9.96 -4.71
C TRP A 88 8.56 9.65 -3.40
N THR A 89 7.79 9.62 -2.31
CA THR A 89 8.25 9.21 -0.98
C THR A 89 7.52 7.95 -0.57
N MET A 90 8.24 6.98 -0.03
CA MET A 90 7.63 5.79 0.55
C MET A 90 7.16 6.10 1.97
N VAL A 91 5.86 6.30 2.15
CA VAL A 91 5.27 6.73 3.43
C VAL A 91 4.93 5.57 4.35
N LEU A 92 4.66 4.39 3.80
CA LEU A 92 4.32 3.19 4.55
C LEU A 92 4.85 1.95 3.84
N CYS A 93 5.41 1.01 4.60
CA CYS A 93 5.75 -0.31 4.12
C CYS A 93 5.29 -1.39 5.11
N ILE A 94 4.57 -2.38 4.58
CA ILE A 94 4.05 -3.55 5.29
C ILE A 94 4.79 -4.75 4.72
N PHE A 95 5.46 -5.52 5.57
CA PHE A 95 6.30 -6.64 5.15
C PHE A 95 6.26 -7.78 6.16
N GLY A 96 6.90 -8.89 5.81
CA GLY A 96 6.88 -10.12 6.61
C GLY A 96 5.80 -11.11 6.18
N PHE A 97 5.23 -10.94 4.99
CA PHE A 97 4.29 -11.90 4.43
C PHE A 97 4.95 -13.28 4.28
N PRO A 98 4.22 -14.38 4.56
CA PRO A 98 4.76 -15.73 4.51
C PRO A 98 5.18 -16.16 3.10
N ASN A 99 4.58 -15.56 2.06
CA ASN A 99 4.93 -15.79 0.67
C ASN A 99 4.47 -14.64 -0.23
N LYS A 100 4.94 -14.64 -1.48
CA LYS A 100 4.57 -13.66 -2.52
C LYS A 100 3.05 -13.61 -2.78
N ILE A 101 2.35 -14.74 -2.72
CA ILE A 101 0.91 -14.80 -3.01
C ILE A 101 0.13 -14.01 -1.95
N ALA A 102 0.45 -14.21 -0.67
CA ALA A 102 -0.17 -13.47 0.43
C ALA A 102 0.05 -11.95 0.29
N ALA A 103 1.26 -11.53 -0.05
CA ALA A 103 1.58 -10.12 -0.30
C ALA A 103 0.78 -9.54 -1.49
N LEU A 104 0.66 -10.27 -2.59
CA LEU A 104 -0.11 -9.83 -3.76
C LEU A 104 -1.63 -9.78 -3.49
N GLN A 105 -2.16 -10.72 -2.70
CA GLN A 105 -3.57 -10.67 -2.28
C GLN A 105 -3.84 -9.44 -1.41
N PHE A 106 -2.91 -9.10 -0.52
CA PHE A 106 -2.98 -7.89 0.30
C PHE A 106 -2.90 -6.62 -0.55
N GLU A 107 -1.95 -6.54 -1.48
CA GLU A 107 -1.80 -5.41 -2.41
C GLU A 107 -3.08 -5.17 -3.23
N TYR A 108 -3.68 -6.24 -3.76
CA TYR A 108 -4.92 -6.15 -4.51
C TYR A 108 -6.08 -5.64 -3.64
N ALA A 109 -6.21 -6.17 -2.43
CA ALA A 109 -7.23 -5.74 -1.47
C ALA A 109 -7.04 -4.27 -1.06
N TRP A 110 -5.80 -3.81 -0.96
CA TRP A 110 -5.44 -2.43 -0.65
C TRP A 110 -5.79 -1.48 -1.81
N GLN A 111 -5.53 -1.88 -3.05
CA GLN A 111 -5.92 -1.08 -4.23
C GLN A 111 -7.44 -1.06 -4.45
N HIS A 112 -8.16 -2.12 -4.08
CA HIS A 112 -9.58 -2.31 -4.39
C HIS A 112 -10.43 -2.61 -3.16
N PRO A 113 -10.44 -1.74 -2.12
CA PRO A 113 -11.17 -1.98 -0.88
C PRO A 113 -12.68 -2.13 -1.11
N ALA A 114 -13.19 -1.49 -2.15
CA ALA A 114 -14.57 -1.53 -2.60
C ALA A 114 -15.03 -2.90 -3.12
N VAL A 115 -14.14 -3.60 -3.81
CA VAL A 115 -14.42 -4.85 -4.55
C VAL A 115 -14.05 -6.06 -3.71
N CYS A 116 -12.99 -5.96 -2.90
CA CYS A 116 -12.51 -7.07 -2.10
C CYS A 116 -13.54 -7.47 -1.03
N ARG A 117 -14.10 -8.68 -1.12
CA ARG A 117 -15.12 -9.21 -0.19
C ARG A 117 -14.69 -9.10 1.28
N ARG A 118 -13.41 -9.34 1.57
CA ARG A 118 -12.85 -9.29 2.93
C ARG A 118 -12.75 -7.87 3.49
N VAL A 119 -12.54 -6.87 2.63
CA VAL A 119 -12.35 -5.46 3.03
C VAL A 119 -13.65 -4.67 2.93
N ARG A 120 -14.56 -5.03 2.01
CA ARG A 120 -15.77 -4.24 1.70
C ARG A 120 -16.67 -3.98 2.89
N GLY A 121 -16.94 -4.99 3.71
CA GLY A 121 -17.80 -4.84 4.90
C GLY A 121 -17.18 -3.87 5.90
N PRO A 122 -15.95 -4.15 6.37
CA PRO A 122 -15.24 -3.24 7.26
C PRO A 122 -14.97 -1.83 6.71
N ALA A 123 -14.77 -1.70 5.39
CA ALA A 123 -14.52 -0.43 4.72
C ALA A 123 -15.79 0.33 4.29
N ALA A 124 -16.98 -0.22 4.51
CA ALA A 124 -18.24 0.37 4.06
C ALA A 124 -18.50 1.74 4.70
N HIS A 125 -18.17 1.90 6.00
CA HIS A 125 -18.33 3.16 6.71
C HIS A 125 -17.44 4.29 6.16
N LEU A 126 -16.42 3.95 5.39
CA LEU A 126 -15.39 4.87 4.96
C LEU A 126 -15.72 5.55 3.62
N GLY A 127 -16.91 5.28 3.06
CA GLY A 127 -17.48 6.02 1.93
C GLY A 127 -16.88 5.72 0.56
N PHE A 128 -15.98 4.72 0.43
CA PHE A 128 -15.35 4.36 -0.86
C PHE A 128 -16.32 3.78 -1.89
N VAL A 129 -17.50 3.32 -1.46
CA VAL A 129 -18.49 2.67 -2.32
C VAL A 129 -19.85 3.28 -2.09
N GLN A 130 -20.39 3.94 -3.11
CA GLN A 130 -21.80 4.25 -3.17
C GLN A 130 -22.55 3.10 -3.85
N ARG A 131 -23.67 2.67 -3.26
CA ARG A 131 -24.65 1.86 -3.99
C ARG A 131 -25.52 2.81 -4.80
N THR A 132 -25.53 2.63 -6.12
CA THR A 132 -26.51 3.29 -6.99
C THR A 132 -27.92 2.77 -6.65
N ALA A 133 -28.95 3.54 -7.00
CA ALA A 133 -30.36 3.16 -6.78
C ALA A 133 -30.74 1.80 -7.42
N ARG A 134 -29.98 1.34 -8.43
CA ARG A 134 -30.15 0.03 -9.09
C ARG A 134 -29.34 -1.11 -8.45
N GLY A 135 -28.80 -0.90 -7.25
CA GLY A 135 -27.95 -1.87 -6.54
C GLY A 135 -26.53 -2.02 -7.08
N ARG A 136 -26.17 -1.38 -8.20
CA ARG A 136 -24.80 -1.39 -8.73
C ARG A 136 -23.88 -0.57 -7.81
N GLN A 137 -22.73 -1.11 -7.46
CA GLN A 137 -21.73 -0.44 -6.62
C GLN A 137 -20.82 0.43 -7.50
N ARG A 138 -20.64 1.69 -7.11
CA ARG A 138 -19.74 2.64 -7.76
C ARG A 138 -18.67 3.08 -6.76
N VAL A 139 -17.40 2.98 -7.17
CA VAL A 139 -16.29 3.55 -6.40
C VAL A 139 -16.43 5.07 -6.42
N VAL A 140 -16.41 5.70 -5.25
CA VAL A 140 -16.46 7.16 -5.13
C VAL A 140 -15.03 7.68 -5.33
N SER A 141 -14.80 8.40 -6.43
CA SER A 141 -13.50 9.00 -6.81
C SER A 141 -13.30 10.38 -6.19
#